data_AF-A0A0L8HIP3-F1
#
_entry.id   AF-A0A0L8HIP3-F1
#
_cell.length_a   1.000
_cell.length_b   1.000
_cell.length_c   1.000
_cell.angle_alpha   90.00
_cell.angle_beta   90.00
_cell.angle_gamma   90.00
#
_symmetry.space_group_name_H-M   'P 1'
#
loop_
_entity.id
_entity.type
_entity.pdbx_description
1 polymer ?
#
loop_
_entity_poly.entity_id
_entity_poly.type
_entity_poly.pdbx_seq_one_letter_code
_entity_poly.pdbx_strand_id
1 'polypeptide(L)'
;MNANCSRRLTDLAVSKKFHPLFIAPRPVQTEVPLSARNVKPSPRIIVLALPVPRKITTKIQEGEKSNSHKVKQASVSSRTYPRLEKLAVSKSLHPNFLPNQQKQRPITRAALTAIASPRLVELSAPPSRKMIKNTFEPFKVIPTTQHVVATDRILQLAKPKKYQL
;
A
#
# COMPACT_ATOMS: atom_id res chain seq x y z
N MET A 1 1.12 57.19 16.14
CA MET A 1 1.61 57.08 14.75
C MET A 1 0.74 56.05 14.04
N ASN A 2 -0.31 56.48 13.34
CA ASN A 2 -1.20 55.55 12.64
C ASN A 2 -0.64 55.37 11.22
N ALA A 3 0.08 54.27 11.00
CA ALA A 3 0.62 53.94 9.69
C ALA A 3 -0.54 53.41 8.81
N ASN A 4 -0.92 54.20 7.80
CA ASN A 4 -1.94 53.78 6.84
C ASN A 4 -1.34 52.80 5.84
N CYS A 5 -2.03 51.70 5.62
CA CYS A 5 -1.63 50.67 4.68
C CYS A 5 -1.78 51.15 3.22
N SER A 6 -0.89 50.71 2.33
CA SER A 6 -1.00 51.06 0.90
C SER A 6 -2.21 50.38 0.24
N ARG A 7 -2.79 50.98 -0.80
CA ARG A 7 -3.94 50.40 -1.54
C ARG A 7 -3.69 48.96 -2.01
N ARG A 8 -2.48 48.68 -2.47
CA ARG A 8 -2.09 47.33 -2.88
C ARG A 8 -2.09 46.34 -1.71
N LEU A 9 -1.63 46.76 -0.53
CA LEU A 9 -1.67 45.90 0.65
C LEU A 9 -3.10 45.70 1.15
N THR A 10 -3.97 46.70 1.05
CA THR A 10 -5.41 46.50 1.34
C THR A 10 -6.04 45.51 0.37
N ASP A 11 -5.67 45.55 -0.91
CA ASP A 11 -6.18 44.62 -1.93
C ASP A 11 -5.66 43.19 -1.71
N LEU A 12 -4.39 43.03 -1.34
CA LEU A 12 -3.78 41.73 -1.04
C LEU A 12 -4.25 41.13 0.29
N ALA A 13 -4.67 41.97 1.24
CA ALA A 13 -5.23 41.53 2.51
C ALA A 13 -6.63 40.90 2.34
N VAL A 14 -7.33 41.19 1.24
CA VAL A 14 -8.60 40.55 0.90
C VAL A 14 -8.34 39.14 0.40
N SER A 15 -8.98 38.15 1.03
CA SER A 15 -8.90 36.76 0.58
C SER A 15 -9.48 36.61 -0.83
N LYS A 16 -8.91 35.67 -1.61
CA LYS A 16 -9.43 35.38 -2.95
C LYS A 16 -10.87 34.85 -2.85
N LYS A 17 -11.73 35.32 -3.76
CA LYS A 17 -13.10 34.80 -3.89
C LYS A 17 -13.06 33.33 -4.27
N PHE A 18 -13.95 32.53 -3.68
CA PHE A 18 -14.15 31.16 -4.09
C PHE A 18 -14.64 31.09 -5.55
N HIS A 19 -14.26 30.03 -6.26
CA HIS A 19 -14.76 29.77 -7.61
C HIS A 19 -16.28 29.59 -7.60
N PRO A 20 -17.03 29.95 -8.67
CA PRO A 20 -18.50 29.80 -8.71
C PRO A 20 -18.98 28.36 -8.46
N LEU A 21 -18.17 27.36 -8.83
CA LEU A 21 -18.41 25.93 -8.58
C LEU A 21 -17.77 25.41 -7.30
N PHE A 22 -17.31 26.27 -6.40
CA PHE A 22 -16.74 25.84 -5.13
C PHE A 22 -17.83 25.25 -4.25
N ILE A 23 -17.70 23.96 -3.97
CA ILE A 23 -18.53 23.25 -3.01
C ILE A 23 -17.72 23.16 -1.72
N ALA A 24 -18.21 23.79 -0.66
CA ALA A 24 -17.64 23.68 0.68
C ALA A 24 -17.56 22.19 1.09
N PRO A 25 -16.63 21.79 2.00
CA PRO A 25 -16.58 20.43 2.49
C PRO A 25 -17.97 19.97 2.94
N ARG A 26 -18.28 18.69 2.67
CA ARG A 26 -19.54 18.08 3.09
C ARG A 26 -19.76 18.34 4.59
N PRO A 27 -21.01 18.59 5.02
CA PRO A 27 -21.31 18.74 6.44
C PRO A 27 -20.76 17.54 7.20
N VAL A 28 -20.25 17.79 8.41
CA VAL A 28 -19.67 16.75 9.23
C VAL A 28 -20.73 15.68 9.42
N GLN A 29 -20.44 14.45 8.98
CA GLN A 29 -21.43 13.37 9.01
C GLN A 29 -21.87 13.03 10.45
N THR A 30 -21.08 13.43 11.44
CA THR A 30 -21.31 13.21 12.86
C THR A 30 -20.93 14.45 13.66
N GLU A 31 -21.92 15.16 14.18
CA GLU A 31 -21.70 16.26 15.11
C GLU A 31 -21.25 15.72 16.47
N VAL A 32 -20.10 16.21 16.97
CA VAL A 32 -19.60 15.83 18.29
C VAL A 32 -20.37 16.64 19.34
N PRO A 33 -21.00 15.99 20.35
CA PRO A 33 -21.76 16.72 21.35
C PRO A 33 -20.85 17.65 22.17
N LEU A 34 -21.40 18.77 22.62
CA LEU A 34 -20.68 19.77 23.43
C LEU A 34 -20.05 19.16 24.70
N SER A 35 -20.70 18.14 25.27
CA SER A 35 -20.17 17.37 26.39
C SER A 35 -18.84 16.70 26.02
N ALA A 36 -18.79 15.93 24.94
CA ALA A 36 -17.57 15.27 24.48
C ALA A 36 -16.46 16.27 24.10
N ARG A 37 -16.81 17.43 23.54
CA ARG A 37 -15.84 18.48 23.20
C ARG A 37 -15.21 19.15 24.42
N ASN A 38 -15.96 19.26 25.52
CA ASN A 38 -15.53 19.95 26.74
C ASN A 38 -15.09 18.99 27.87
N VAL A 39 -15.09 17.68 27.63
CA VAL A 39 -14.65 16.68 28.61
C VAL A 39 -13.18 16.90 28.94
N LYS A 40 -12.89 17.08 30.22
CA LYS A 40 -11.51 17.09 30.72
C LYS A 40 -10.99 15.65 30.76
N PRO A 41 -9.76 15.40 30.27
CA PRO A 41 -9.18 14.06 30.31
C PRO A 41 -9.01 13.59 31.76
N SER A 42 -9.15 12.28 31.98
CA SER A 42 -8.89 11.69 33.30
C SER A 42 -7.39 11.77 33.64
N PRO A 43 -7.02 11.71 34.93
CA PRO A 43 -5.62 11.75 35.35
C PRO A 43 -4.76 10.69 34.65
N ARG A 44 -5.31 9.50 34.42
CA ARG A 44 -4.64 8.42 33.69
C ARG A 44 -4.36 8.79 32.24
N ILE A 45 -5.31 9.41 31.54
CA ILE A 45 -5.12 9.87 30.15
C ILE A 45 -4.02 10.93 30.09
N ILE A 46 -3.98 11.85 31.07
CA ILE A 46 -2.92 12.85 31.17
C ILE A 46 -1.56 12.18 31.34
N VAL A 47 -1.44 11.18 32.22
CA VAL A 47 -0.18 10.42 32.44
C VAL A 47 0.25 9.66 31.18
N LEU A 48 -0.69 9.03 30.45
CA LEU A 48 -0.39 8.29 29.22
C LEU A 48 0.00 9.19 28.05
N ALA A 49 -0.47 10.45 28.04
CA ALA A 49 -0.11 11.42 27.03
C ALA A 49 1.32 11.96 27.20
N LEU A 50 1.94 11.78 28.39
CA LEU A 50 3.33 12.12 28.59
C LEU A 50 4.25 11.16 27.82
N PRO A 51 5.32 11.65 27.19
CA PRO A 51 6.28 10.79 26.51
C PRO A 51 6.91 9.84 27.53
N VAL A 52 6.79 8.54 27.29
CA VAL A 52 7.45 7.54 28.14
C VAL A 52 8.96 7.67 27.94
N PRO A 53 9.73 8.06 28.98
CA PRO A 53 11.18 8.13 28.86
C PRO A 53 11.70 6.69 28.71
N ARG A 54 11.98 6.30 27.46
CA ARG A 54 12.69 5.06 27.20
C ARG A 54 14.13 5.29 27.65
N LYS A 55 14.58 4.53 28.65
CA LYS A 55 16.01 4.39 28.91
C LYS A 55 16.60 3.65 27.73
N ILE A 56 17.00 4.39 26.71
CA ILE A 56 17.82 3.86 25.62
C ILE A 56 19.19 3.60 26.27
N THR A 57 19.40 2.38 26.76
CA THR A 57 20.73 1.89 27.14
C THR A 57 21.51 1.55 25.87
N THR A 58 21.64 2.51 24.96
CA THR A 58 22.69 2.41 23.95
C THR A 58 23.99 2.54 24.73
N LYS A 59 24.74 1.45 24.83
CA LYS A 59 26.15 1.45 25.25
C LYS A 59 27.04 2.17 24.22
N ILE A 60 26.52 3.19 23.55
CA ILE A 60 27.18 3.92 22.50
C ILE A 60 27.03 5.37 22.90
N GLN A 61 28.13 5.91 23.44
CA GLN A 61 28.24 7.34 23.73
C GLN A 61 28.34 8.07 22.39
N GLU A 62 27.53 9.13 22.22
CA GLU A 62 27.64 10.01 21.04
C GLU A 62 29.03 10.65 21.04
N GLY A 63 29.86 10.26 20.07
CA GLY A 63 31.24 10.75 19.92
C GLY A 63 32.31 9.67 19.90
N GLU A 64 32.02 8.47 20.41
CA GLU A 64 32.91 7.32 20.20
C GLU A 64 32.62 6.73 18.83
N LYS A 65 33.51 6.98 17.86
CA LYS A 65 33.60 6.13 16.66
C LYS A 65 33.75 4.71 17.16
N SER A 66 32.67 3.93 17.16
CA SER A 66 32.74 2.55 17.60
C SER A 66 33.89 1.89 16.83
N ASN A 67 34.88 1.34 17.54
CA ASN A 67 35.98 0.59 16.94
C ASN A 67 35.48 -0.72 16.28
N SER A 68 34.17 -0.84 16.03
CA SER A 68 33.50 -1.97 15.39
C SER A 68 34.02 -2.24 13.97
N HIS A 69 34.69 -1.26 13.35
CA HIS A 69 35.35 -1.40 12.05
C HIS A 69 36.88 -1.45 12.12
N LYS A 70 37.47 -1.44 13.32
CA LYS A 70 38.94 -1.51 13.46
C LYS A 70 39.37 -2.98 13.37
N VAL A 71 39.45 -3.48 12.14
CA VAL A 71 39.96 -4.82 11.85
C VAL A 71 41.40 -4.90 12.36
N LYS A 72 41.70 -5.87 13.22
CA LYS A 72 43.07 -6.10 13.70
C LYS A 72 43.97 -6.38 12.49
N GLN A 73 45.16 -5.80 12.42
CA GLN A 73 46.06 -6.02 11.28
C GLN A 73 46.39 -7.51 11.06
N ALA A 74 46.46 -8.30 12.13
CA ALA A 74 46.60 -9.76 12.07
C ALA A 74 45.43 -10.48 11.38
N SER A 75 44.23 -9.92 11.42
CA SER A 75 43.06 -10.45 10.69
C SER A 75 43.14 -10.13 9.20
N VAL A 76 43.74 -8.99 8.83
CA VAL A 76 43.99 -8.60 7.43
C VAL A 76 45.14 -9.43 6.82
N SER A 77 46.17 -9.74 7.60
CA SER A 77 47.32 -10.54 7.17
C SER A 77 47.14 -12.05 7.29
N SER A 78 45.97 -12.52 7.73
CA SER A 78 45.70 -13.95 7.89
C SER A 78 45.70 -14.66 6.53
N ARG A 79 46.43 -15.77 6.43
CA ARG A 79 46.59 -16.53 5.19
C ARG A 79 45.24 -17.13 4.80
N THR A 80 44.69 -16.67 3.67
CA THR A 80 43.40 -17.13 3.16
C THR A 80 43.46 -18.60 2.76
N TYR A 81 42.45 -19.37 3.15
CA TYR A 81 42.34 -20.76 2.72
C TYR A 81 42.00 -20.81 1.21
N PRO A 82 42.45 -21.82 0.44
CA PRO A 82 42.22 -21.89 -1.01
C PRO A 82 40.74 -21.78 -1.43
N ARG A 83 39.82 -22.21 -0.55
CA ARG A 83 38.37 -22.03 -0.76
C ARG A 83 37.91 -20.57 -0.59
N LEU A 84 38.52 -19.73 0.25
CA LEU A 84 38.21 -18.29 0.31
C LEU A 84 38.60 -17.62 -0.98
N GLU A 85 39.78 -17.93 -1.50
CA GLU A 85 40.26 -17.32 -2.74
C GLU A 85 39.30 -17.61 -3.89
N LYS A 86 38.81 -18.86 -3.98
CA LYS A 86 37.77 -19.25 -4.94
C LYS A 86 36.43 -18.55 -4.72
N LEU A 87 36.04 -18.29 -3.48
CA LEU A 87 34.77 -17.61 -3.15
C LEU A 87 34.85 -16.08 -3.27
N ALA A 88 36.05 -15.51 -3.12
CA ALA A 88 36.32 -14.09 -3.24
C ALA A 88 36.27 -13.63 -4.71
N VAL A 89 36.54 -14.54 -5.66
CA VAL A 89 36.33 -14.29 -7.08
C VAL A 89 34.83 -14.18 -7.37
N SER A 90 34.41 -13.05 -7.93
CA SER A 90 33.03 -12.84 -8.34
C SER A 90 32.62 -13.85 -9.41
N LYS A 91 31.37 -14.29 -9.37
CA LYS A 91 30.81 -15.18 -10.40
C LYS A 91 30.73 -14.44 -11.73
N SER A 92 31.05 -15.14 -12.83
CA SER A 92 30.86 -14.60 -14.18
C SER A 92 29.38 -14.30 -14.44
N LEU A 93 29.12 -13.23 -15.18
CA LEU A 93 27.77 -12.89 -15.63
C LEU A 93 27.24 -14.00 -16.56
N HIS A 94 25.93 -14.25 -16.51
CA HIS A 94 25.27 -15.19 -17.41
C HIS A 94 25.39 -14.68 -18.86
N PRO A 95 25.54 -15.55 -19.89
CA PRO A 95 25.68 -15.11 -21.29
C PRO A 95 24.52 -14.23 -21.79
N ASN A 96 23.32 -14.42 -21.23
CA ASN A 96 22.14 -13.60 -21.54
C ASN A 96 21.89 -12.47 -20.53
N PHE A 97 22.87 -12.11 -19.70
CA PHE A 97 22.72 -11.00 -18.76
C PHE A 97 22.65 -9.69 -19.54
N LEU A 98 21.47 -9.07 -19.53
CA LEU A 98 21.28 -7.72 -20.02
C LEU A 98 21.32 -6.77 -18.81
N PRO A 99 22.21 -5.75 -18.81
CA PRO A 99 22.17 -4.73 -17.77
C PRO A 99 20.82 -4.02 -17.80
N ASN A 100 20.40 -3.49 -16.65
CA ASN A 100 19.14 -2.78 -16.52
C ASN A 100 19.08 -1.64 -17.54
N GLN A 101 18.21 -1.76 -18.55
CA GLN A 101 18.04 -0.72 -19.56
C GLN A 101 17.57 0.56 -18.85
N GLN A 102 18.09 1.72 -19.27
CA GLN A 102 17.60 3.00 -18.76
C GLN A 102 16.07 3.03 -18.93
N LYS A 103 15.35 3.24 -17.82
CA LYS A 103 13.88 3.13 -17.73
C LYS A 103 13.10 4.05 -18.67
N GLN A 104 13.77 4.96 -19.37
CA GLN A 104 13.17 5.95 -20.25
C GLN A 104 13.36 5.54 -21.71
N ARG A 105 12.46 4.69 -22.22
CA ARG A 105 12.30 4.58 -23.67
C ARG A 105 11.60 5.85 -24.17
N PRO A 106 12.05 6.48 -25.26
CA PRO A 106 11.35 7.63 -25.82
C PRO A 106 9.96 7.20 -26.28
N ILE A 107 8.92 7.86 -25.75
CA ILE A 107 7.54 7.63 -26.19
C ILE A 107 7.42 8.21 -27.60
N THR A 108 6.97 7.40 -28.56
CA THR A 108 6.79 7.86 -29.93
C THR A 108 5.69 8.94 -30.01
N ARG A 109 5.80 9.87 -30.97
CA ARG A 109 4.76 10.90 -31.18
C ARG A 109 3.38 10.28 -31.43
N ALA A 110 3.32 9.14 -32.11
CA ALA A 110 2.09 8.39 -32.35
C ALA A 110 1.43 7.92 -31.04
N ALA A 111 2.21 7.46 -30.06
CA ALA A 111 1.66 7.05 -28.76
C ALA A 111 1.16 8.24 -27.93
N LEU A 112 1.82 9.41 -28.01
CA LEU A 112 1.38 10.64 -27.32
C LEU A 112 0.10 11.24 -27.92
N THR A 113 -0.14 11.01 -29.21
CA THR A 113 -1.27 11.57 -29.97
C THR A 113 -2.38 10.57 -30.22
N ALA A 114 -2.26 9.34 -29.72
CA ALA A 114 -3.24 8.28 -29.91
C ALA A 114 -4.56 8.63 -29.20
N ILE A 115 -5.65 8.64 -29.98
CA ILE A 115 -7.01 8.84 -29.47
C ILE A 115 -7.68 7.46 -29.38
N ALA A 116 -8.38 7.19 -28.28
CA ALA A 116 -9.12 5.94 -28.10
C ALA A 116 -10.25 5.81 -29.13
N SER A 117 -10.45 4.60 -29.66
CA SER A 117 -11.56 4.36 -30.58
C SER A 117 -12.91 4.46 -29.86
N PRO A 118 -14.02 4.78 -30.55
CA PRO A 118 -15.35 4.88 -29.94
C PRO A 118 -15.73 3.63 -29.14
N ARG A 119 -15.42 2.44 -29.68
CA ARG A 119 -15.64 1.16 -29.00
C ARG A 119 -14.83 1.02 -27.70
N LEU A 120 -13.59 1.50 -27.66
CA LEU A 120 -12.79 1.48 -26.43
C LEU A 120 -13.37 2.43 -25.38
N VAL A 121 -13.90 3.58 -25.81
CA VAL A 121 -14.59 4.52 -24.91
C VAL A 121 -15.84 3.86 -24.32
N GLU A 122 -16.67 3.21 -25.14
CA GLU A 122 -17.85 2.48 -24.69
C GLU A 122 -17.50 1.36 -23.70
N LEU A 123 -16.48 0.55 -23.98
CA LEU A 123 -16.05 -0.55 -23.12
C LEU A 123 -15.37 -0.05 -21.82
N SER A 124 -14.77 1.14 -21.85
CA SER A 124 -14.17 1.75 -20.65
C SER A 124 -15.22 2.19 -19.63
N ALA A 125 -16.46 2.40 -20.06
CA ALA A 125 -17.55 2.76 -19.15
C ALA A 125 -17.92 1.55 -18.27
N PRO A 126 -17.93 1.69 -16.94
CA PRO A 126 -18.35 0.61 -16.07
C PRO A 126 -19.81 0.24 -16.37
N PRO A 127 -20.18 -1.05 -16.34
CA PRO A 127 -21.55 -1.46 -16.55
C PRO A 127 -22.45 -0.80 -15.50
N SER A 128 -23.56 -0.20 -15.94
CA SER A 128 -24.54 0.38 -15.02
C SER A 128 -24.97 -0.69 -14.02
N ARG A 129 -24.81 -0.38 -12.72
CA ARG A 129 -25.24 -1.26 -11.64
C ARG A 129 -26.77 -1.19 -11.56
N LYS A 130 -27.45 -1.85 -12.50
CA LYS A 130 -28.87 -2.16 -12.36
C LYS A 130 -29.00 -2.90 -11.03
N MET A 131 -29.92 -2.47 -10.17
CA MET A 131 -30.25 -3.22 -8.96
C MET A 131 -30.65 -4.61 -9.43
N ILE A 132 -29.72 -5.56 -9.29
CA ILE A 132 -30.05 -6.94 -9.52
C ILE A 132 -30.97 -7.25 -8.36
N LYS A 133 -32.29 -7.31 -8.61
CA LYS A 133 -33.24 -8.00 -7.75
C LYS A 133 -32.90 -9.49 -7.87
N ASN A 134 -31.72 -9.84 -7.40
CA ASN A 134 -31.32 -11.20 -7.16
C ASN A 134 -32.12 -11.62 -5.93
N THR A 135 -33.34 -12.08 -6.17
CA THR A 135 -33.94 -13.11 -5.33
C THR A 135 -33.11 -14.38 -5.54
N PHE A 136 -31.83 -14.33 -5.15
CA PHE A 136 -30.95 -15.47 -5.15
C PHE A 136 -31.38 -16.30 -3.95
N GLU A 137 -32.27 -17.24 -4.19
CA GLU A 137 -32.61 -18.27 -3.23
C GLU A 137 -31.51 -19.33 -3.28
N PRO A 138 -30.63 -19.41 -2.27
CA PRO A 138 -29.50 -20.34 -2.28
C PRO A 138 -29.93 -21.82 -2.29
N PHE A 139 -31.21 -22.08 -1.98
CA PHE A 139 -31.79 -23.41 -1.92
C PHE A 139 -32.67 -23.76 -3.13
N LYS A 140 -32.78 -22.88 -4.13
CA LYS A 140 -33.59 -23.15 -5.33
C LYS A 140 -32.86 -24.11 -6.27
N VAL A 141 -33.25 -25.38 -6.21
CA VAL A 141 -32.76 -26.43 -7.10
C VAL A 141 -33.51 -26.34 -8.45
N ILE A 142 -32.80 -26.52 -9.56
CA ILE A 142 -33.39 -26.51 -10.90
C ILE A 142 -34.25 -27.77 -11.07
N PRO A 143 -35.46 -27.71 -11.65
CA PRO A 143 -36.31 -28.90 -11.80
C PRO A 143 -35.61 -30.04 -12.56
N THR A 144 -34.78 -29.73 -13.55
CA THR A 144 -33.99 -30.74 -14.28
C THR A 144 -32.99 -31.47 -13.40
N THR A 145 -32.43 -30.81 -12.37
CA THR A 145 -31.48 -31.43 -11.44
C THR A 145 -32.14 -32.39 -10.46
N GLN A 146 -33.46 -32.34 -10.27
CA GLN A 146 -34.19 -33.28 -9.41
C GLN A 146 -34.24 -34.70 -9.98
N HIS A 147 -34.09 -34.84 -11.30
CA HIS A 147 -34.14 -36.12 -12.02
C HIS A 147 -32.76 -36.63 -12.42
N VAL A 148 -31.68 -35.96 -12.00
CA VAL A 148 -30.31 -36.38 -12.34
C VAL A 148 -29.95 -37.65 -11.58
N VAL A 149 -29.58 -38.69 -12.32
CA VAL A 149 -29.07 -39.94 -11.77
C VAL A 149 -27.55 -39.86 -11.63
N ALA A 150 -27.01 -40.36 -10.51
CA ALA A 150 -25.58 -40.41 -10.29
C ALA A 150 -24.88 -41.35 -11.29
N THR A 151 -23.68 -40.99 -11.74
CA THR A 151 -22.89 -41.84 -12.64
C THR A 151 -22.31 -43.05 -11.89
N ASP A 152 -22.02 -44.12 -12.62
CA ASP A 152 -21.47 -45.37 -12.05
C ASP A 152 -20.21 -45.16 -11.22
N ARG A 153 -19.35 -44.21 -11.65
CA ARG A 153 -18.13 -43.86 -10.92
C ARG A 153 -18.44 -43.22 -9.56
N ILE A 154 -19.44 -42.36 -9.48
CA ILE A 154 -19.88 -41.75 -8.21
C ILE A 154 -20.45 -42.85 -7.30
N LEU A 155 -21.26 -43.76 -7.85
CA LEU A 155 -21.78 -44.91 -7.11
C LEU A 155 -20.68 -45.84 -6.59
N GLN A 156 -19.61 -46.05 -7.38
CA GLN A 156 -18.45 -46.84 -6.97
C GLN A 156 -17.67 -46.18 -5.83
N LEU A 157 -17.45 -44.86 -5.91
CA LEU A 157 -16.72 -44.10 -4.89
C LEU A 157 -17.51 -43.93 -3.58
N ALA A 158 -18.84 -43.92 -3.66
CA ALA A 158 -19.71 -43.88 -2.49
C ALA A 158 -19.67 -45.18 -1.66
N LYS A 159 -19.10 -46.27 -2.20
CA LYS A 159 -18.95 -47.52 -1.44
C LYS A 159 -17.89 -47.35 -0.35
N PRO A 160 -18.13 -47.85 0.88
CA PRO A 160 -17.16 -47.75 1.96
C PRO A 160 -15.86 -48.48 1.62
N LYS A 161 -14.72 -47.89 1.99
CA LYS A 161 -13.41 -48.54 1.83
C LYS A 161 -13.32 -49.75 2.76
N LYS A 162 -13.00 -50.92 2.19
CA LYS A 162 -12.69 -52.12 2.96
C LYS A 162 -11.24 -52.03 3.41
N TYR A 163 -11.00 -51.97 4.71
CA TYR A 163 -9.67 -52.12 5.28
C TYR A 163 -9.43 -53.61 5.55
N GLN A 164 -8.31 -54.15 5.07
CA GLN A 164 -7.86 -55.49 5.44
C GLN A 164 -7.12 -55.37 6.78
N LEU A 165 -7.55 -56.16 7.77
CA LEU A 165 -6.89 -56.32 9.07
C LEU A 165 -5.64 -57.19 8.92
#